data_AF-A0A3M8T167-F1
#
_entry.id   AF-A0A3M8T167-F1
#
_cell.length_a   1.000
_cell.length_b   1.000
_cell.length_c   1.000
_cell.angle_alpha   90.00
_cell.angle_beta   90.00
_cell.angle_gamma   90.00
#
_symmetry.space_group_name_H-M   'P 1'
#
loop_
_entity.id
_entity.type
_entity.pdbx_description
1 polymer ?
#
loop_
_entity_poly.entity_id
_entity_poly.type
_entity_poly.pdbx_seq_one_letter_code
_entity_poly.pdbx_strand_id
1 'polypeptide(L)'
;MIRIVLSVWIYISSLVAIGTTAGLISRVLAVYPQAHLASFGPVVPTIATTHAAWLGSAPAALGLAAAISIAAGLYFWRSRRARESKTFAVTMIAAVNYFLAFFCVMTLLVAYFYLPKIANMA
;
A
#
# COMPACT_ATOMS: atom_id res chain seq x y z
N MET A 1 12.85 -3.12 -27.53
CA MET A 1 11.39 -3.38 -27.33
C MET A 1 11.09 -4.05 -26.00
N ILE A 2 11.81 -5.11 -25.61
CA ILE A 2 11.53 -5.87 -24.38
C ILE A 2 11.52 -5.03 -23.08
N ARG A 3 12.44 -4.06 -22.93
CA ARG A 3 12.48 -3.16 -21.76
C ARG A 3 11.20 -2.36 -21.57
N ILE A 4 10.60 -1.88 -22.66
CA ILE A 4 9.36 -1.09 -22.60
C ILE A 4 8.20 -1.98 -22.14
N VAL A 5 8.12 -3.19 -22.70
CA VAL A 5 7.10 -4.18 -22.31
C VAL A 5 7.21 -4.50 -20.83
N LEU A 6 8.42 -4.77 -20.33
CA LEU A 6 8.67 -5.01 -18.91
C LEU A 6 8.27 -3.82 -18.03
N SER A 7 8.64 -2.59 -18.40
CA SER A 7 8.26 -1.39 -17.64
C SER A 7 6.74 -1.22 -17.55
N VAL A 8 6.01 -1.50 -18.63
CA VAL A 8 4.53 -1.42 -18.63
C VAL A 8 3.94 -2.49 -17.72
N TRP A 9 4.42 -3.73 -17.78
CA TRP A 9 3.97 -4.80 -16.90
C TRP A 9 4.25 -4.50 -15.42
N ILE A 10 5.45 -4.01 -15.09
CA ILE A 10 5.83 -3.59 -13.74
C ILE A 10 4.89 -2.49 -13.23
N TYR A 11 4.54 -1.54 -14.08
CA TYR A 11 3.61 -0.47 -13.73
C TYR A 11 2.19 -0.97 -13.50
N ILE A 12 1.64 -1.78 -14.40
CA ILE A 12 0.28 -2.35 -14.25
C ILE A 12 0.19 -3.19 -12.97
N SER A 13 1.17 -4.07 -12.74
CA SER A 13 1.24 -4.89 -11.53
C SER A 13 1.36 -4.05 -10.26
N SER A 14 2.06 -2.91 -10.29
CA SER A 14 2.11 -1.99 -9.15
C SER A 14 0.76 -1.36 -8.81
N LEU A 15 -0.06 -1.05 -9.82
CA LEU A 15 -1.43 -0.53 -9.62
C LEU A 15 -2.33 -1.60 -9.02
N VAL A 16 -2.21 -2.85 -9.50
CA VAL A 16 -2.89 -4.01 -8.92
C VAL A 16 -2.47 -4.17 -7.46
N ALA A 17 -1.17 -4.10 -7.14
CA ALA A 17 -0.68 -4.25 -5.76
C ALA A 17 -1.27 -3.20 -4.81
N ILE A 18 -1.36 -1.93 -5.22
CA ILE A 18 -2.03 -0.89 -4.43
C ILE A 18 -3.52 -1.21 -4.27
N GLY A 19 -4.21 -1.55 -5.36
CA GLY A 19 -5.63 -1.85 -5.35
C GLY A 19 -5.98 -3.04 -4.46
N THR A 20 -5.21 -4.13 -4.55
CA THR A 20 -5.37 -5.31 -3.69
C THR A 20 -5.06 -4.99 -2.24
N THR A 21 -4.04 -4.18 -1.97
CA THR A 21 -3.67 -3.77 -0.61
C THR A 21 -4.76 -2.91 0.03
N ALA A 22 -5.27 -1.90 -0.69
CA ALA A 22 -6.37 -1.07 -0.22
C ALA A 22 -7.61 -1.92 0.07
N GLY A 23 -7.97 -2.82 -0.86
CA GLY A 23 -9.09 -3.74 -0.69
C GLY A 23 -8.93 -4.69 0.49
N LEU A 24 -7.72 -5.22 0.70
CA LEU A 24 -7.40 -6.10 1.83
C LEU A 24 -7.54 -5.33 3.15
N ILE A 25 -6.98 -4.14 3.27
CA ILE A 25 -7.08 -3.31 4.48
C ILE A 25 -8.54 -2.97 4.77
N SER A 26 -9.32 -2.54 3.76
CA SER A 26 -10.74 -2.25 3.94
C SER A 26 -11.52 -3.46 4.45
N ARG A 27 -11.26 -4.66 3.89
CA ARG A 27 -11.92 -5.89 4.34
C ARG A 27 -11.52 -6.27 5.76
N VAL A 28 -10.23 -6.18 6.09
CA VAL A 28 -9.73 -6.50 7.43
C VAL A 28 -10.32 -5.54 8.46
N LEU A 29 -10.36 -4.23 8.18
CA LEU A 29 -10.92 -3.24 9.11
C LEU A 29 -12.45 -3.33 9.23
N ALA A 30 -13.15 -3.83 8.21
CA ALA A 30 -14.59 -4.09 8.29
C ALA A 30 -14.91 -5.25 9.25
N VAL A 31 -14.02 -6.25 9.33
CA VAL A 31 -14.18 -7.41 10.22
C VAL A 31 -13.57 -7.15 11.60
N TYR A 32 -12.43 -6.48 11.62
CA TYR A 32 -11.61 -6.16 12.81
C TYR A 32 -11.44 -4.65 12.91
N PRO A 33 -12.48 -3.93 13.36
CA PRO A 33 -12.38 -2.48 13.57
C PRO A 33 -11.33 -2.18 14.65
N GLN A 34 -10.84 -0.94 14.72
CA GLN A 34 -9.79 -0.56 15.65
C GLN A 34 -10.12 -0.90 17.13
N ALA A 35 -11.40 -0.86 17.51
CA ALA A 35 -11.85 -1.27 18.84
C ALA A 35 -11.57 -2.75 19.16
N HIS A 36 -11.44 -3.61 18.14
CA HIS A 36 -11.07 -5.01 18.27
C HIS A 36 -9.67 -5.20 18.86
N LEU A 37 -8.79 -4.19 18.78
CA LEU A 37 -7.46 -4.29 19.39
C LEU A 37 -7.52 -4.57 20.90
N ALA A 38 -8.53 -4.02 21.60
CA ALA A 38 -8.73 -4.25 23.02
C ALA A 38 -9.15 -5.69 23.36
N SER A 39 -9.59 -6.47 22.36
CA SER A 39 -9.95 -7.88 22.57
C SER A 39 -8.74 -8.83 22.58
N PHE A 40 -7.55 -8.37 22.16
CA PHE A 40 -6.34 -9.20 22.15
C PHE A 40 -5.72 -9.40 23.54
N GLY A 41 -6.13 -8.62 24.55
CA GLY A 41 -5.65 -8.74 25.91
C GLY A 41 -5.56 -7.39 26.63
N PRO A 42 -5.14 -7.40 27.93
CA PRO A 42 -5.02 -6.19 28.73
C PRO A 42 -3.95 -5.22 28.21
N VAL A 43 -2.93 -5.72 27.50
CA VAL A 43 -1.83 -4.90 26.97
C VAL A 43 -2.00 -4.70 25.46
N VAL A 44 -2.22 -3.46 25.05
CA VAL A 44 -2.20 -3.05 23.63
C VAL A 44 -1.04 -2.08 23.43
N PRO A 45 0.04 -2.47 22.73
CA PRO A 45 1.18 -1.60 22.50
C PRO A 45 0.79 -0.31 21.76
N THR A 46 1.34 0.82 22.18
CA THR A 46 1.08 2.13 21.56
C THR A 46 1.37 2.15 20.05
N ILE A 47 2.42 1.43 19.62
CA ILE A 47 2.76 1.31 18.20
C ILE A 47 1.62 0.65 17.40
N ALA A 48 0.95 -0.37 17.98
CA ALA A 48 -0.18 -1.03 17.34
C ALA A 48 -1.40 -0.10 17.23
N THR A 49 -1.67 0.71 18.26
CA THR A 49 -2.80 1.67 18.23
C THR A 49 -2.56 2.80 17.23
N THR A 50 -1.34 3.34 17.17
CA THR A 50 -0.96 4.39 16.19
C THR A 50 -1.10 3.87 14.76
N HIS A 51 -0.58 2.66 14.48
CA HIS A 51 -0.69 2.05 13.16
C HIS A 51 -2.14 1.70 12.79
N ALA A 52 -2.94 1.20 13.71
CA ALA A 52 -4.35 0.91 13.44
C ALA A 52 -5.17 2.17 13.17
N ALA A 53 -4.92 3.28 13.87
CA ALA A 53 -5.55 4.56 13.60
C ALA A 53 -5.21 5.05 12.17
N TRP A 54 -3.94 4.94 11.78
CA TRP A 54 -3.50 5.31 10.43
C TRP A 54 -4.08 4.40 9.34
N LEU A 55 -4.18 3.08 9.59
CA LEU A 55 -4.75 2.12 8.65
C LEU A 55 -6.20 2.45 8.29
N GLY A 56 -6.95 3.12 9.17
CA GLY A 56 -8.31 3.60 8.88
C GLY A 56 -8.39 4.54 7.66
N SER A 57 -7.35 5.35 7.43
CA SER A 57 -7.27 6.25 6.27
C SER A 57 -6.44 5.68 5.11
N ALA A 58 -5.75 4.57 5.32
CA ALA A 58 -4.86 3.97 4.32
C ALA A 58 -5.55 3.59 2.99
N PRO A 59 -6.77 3.01 2.95
CA PRO A 59 -7.44 2.73 1.68
C PRO A 59 -7.70 3.98 0.84
N ALA A 60 -8.11 5.07 1.46
CA ALA A 60 -8.32 6.35 0.77
C ALA A 60 -7.00 6.94 0.26
N ALA A 61 -5.94 6.91 1.09
CA ALA A 61 -4.62 7.36 0.69
C ALA A 61 -4.03 6.54 -0.48
N LEU A 62 -4.20 5.21 -0.44
CA LEU A 62 -3.81 4.31 -1.52
C LEU A 62 -4.63 4.54 -2.80
N GLY A 63 -5.92 4.83 -2.67
CA GLY A 63 -6.78 5.21 -3.80
C GLY A 63 -6.31 6.51 -4.47
N LEU A 64 -5.95 7.53 -3.67
CA LEU A 64 -5.36 8.77 -4.19
C LEU A 64 -4.01 8.53 -4.85
N ALA A 65 -3.15 7.70 -4.25
CA ALA A 65 -1.86 7.33 -4.84
C ALA A 65 -2.02 6.60 -6.19
N ALA A 66 -3.01 5.72 -6.31
CA ALA A 66 -3.35 5.06 -7.57
C ALA A 66 -3.82 6.09 -8.62
N ALA A 67 -4.71 7.01 -8.24
CA ALA A 67 -5.21 8.04 -9.15
C ALA A 67 -4.08 8.95 -9.67
N ILE A 68 -3.19 9.40 -8.78
CA ILE A 68 -2.00 10.20 -9.13
C ILE A 68 -1.07 9.38 -10.04
N SER A 69 -0.85 8.10 -9.73
CA SER A 69 -0.02 7.21 -10.55
C SER A 69 -0.57 7.05 -11.96
N ILE A 70 -1.89 6.89 -12.11
CA ILE A 70 -2.57 6.80 -13.41
C ILE A 70 -2.42 8.10 -14.19
N ALA A 71 -2.67 9.25 -13.54
CA ALA A 71 -2.50 10.56 -14.16
C ALA A 71 -1.06 10.80 -14.63
N ALA A 72 -0.07 10.46 -13.80
CA ALA A 72 1.34 10.55 -14.13
C ALA A 72 1.72 9.61 -15.29
N GLY A 73 1.23 8.36 -15.26
CA GLY A 73 1.43 7.40 -16.34
C GLY A 73 0.89 7.90 -17.67
N LEU A 74 -0.34 8.44 -17.69
CA LEU A 74 -0.95 9.06 -18.87
C LEU A 74 -0.18 10.29 -19.35
N TYR A 75 0.29 11.14 -18.44
CA TYR A 75 1.13 12.29 -18.76
C TYR A 75 2.44 11.86 -19.45
N PHE A 76 3.17 10.90 -18.87
CA PHE A 76 4.42 10.42 -19.46
C PHE A 76 4.19 9.73 -20.81
N TRP A 77 3.11 8.96 -20.93
CA TRP A 77 2.70 8.34 -22.19
C TRP A 77 2.51 9.39 -23.30
N ARG A 78 1.72 10.44 -23.02
CA ARG A 78 1.42 11.52 -23.98
C ARG A 78 2.56 12.51 -24.22
N SER A 79 3.53 12.61 -23.31
CA SER A 79 4.65 13.54 -23.45
C SER A 79 5.52 13.25 -24.70
N ARG A 80 6.17 14.27 -25.27
CA ARG A 80 7.14 14.10 -26.38
C ARG A 80 8.55 13.69 -25.89
N ARG A 81 8.69 13.24 -24.64
CA ARG A 81 9.99 12.86 -24.05
C ARG A 81 10.58 11.62 -24.71
N ALA A 82 11.90 11.47 -24.60
CA ALA A 82 12.61 10.27 -25.03
C ALA A 82 12.03 9.01 -24.37
N ARG A 83 12.01 7.90 -25.12
CA ARG A 83 11.43 6.63 -24.65
C ARG A 83 12.08 6.14 -23.35
N GLU A 84 13.38 6.33 -23.20
CA GLU A 84 14.13 5.92 -22.00
C GLU A 84 13.68 6.67 -20.75
N SER A 85 13.51 7.99 -20.85
CA SER A 85 13.01 8.81 -19.74
C SER A 85 11.58 8.42 -19.35
N LYS A 86 10.73 8.03 -20.31
CA LYS A 86 9.39 7.52 -20.02
C LYS A 86 9.44 6.20 -19.28
N THR A 87 10.25 5.24 -19.75
CA THR A 87 10.38 3.95 -19.08
C THR A 87 10.89 4.08 -17.66
N PHE A 88 11.91 4.94 -17.45
CA PHE A 88 12.46 5.21 -16.12
C PHE A 88 11.41 5.84 -15.18
N ALA A 89 10.69 6.85 -15.64
CA ALA A 89 9.67 7.51 -14.84
C ALA A 89 8.53 6.55 -14.44
N VAL A 90 8.06 5.73 -15.38
CA VAL A 90 7.00 4.74 -15.13
C VAL A 90 7.47 3.66 -14.16
N THR A 91 8.71 3.20 -14.26
CA THR A 91 9.28 2.26 -13.28
C THR A 91 9.50 2.88 -11.89
N MET A 92 9.86 4.17 -11.82
CA MET A 92 9.98 4.89 -10.55
C MET A 92 8.62 4.99 -9.85
N ILE A 93 7.56 5.36 -10.59
CA ILE A 93 6.19 5.38 -10.06
C ILE A 93 5.79 4.01 -9.56
N ALA A 94 6.10 2.96 -10.33
CA ALA A 94 5.81 1.59 -9.91
C ALA A 94 6.54 1.20 -8.61
N ALA A 95 7.81 1.57 -8.46
CA ALA A 95 8.58 1.33 -7.23
C ALA A 95 7.95 2.02 -6.01
N VAL A 96 7.50 3.27 -6.15
CA VAL A 96 6.78 3.99 -5.10
C VAL A 96 5.49 3.26 -4.74
N ASN A 97 4.75 2.77 -5.74
CA ASN A 97 3.51 2.05 -5.51
C ASN A 97 3.72 0.73 -4.75
N TYR A 98 4.76 -0.02 -5.12
CA TYR A 98 5.15 -1.22 -4.40
C TYR A 98 5.58 -0.93 -2.97
N PHE A 99 6.35 0.13 -2.76
CA PHE A 99 6.77 0.55 -1.42
C PHE A 99 5.57 0.89 -0.54
N LEU A 100 4.61 1.67 -1.06
CA LEU A 100 3.38 2.01 -0.32
C LEU A 100 2.55 0.76 0.00
N ALA A 101 2.35 -0.13 -0.98
CA ALA A 101 1.63 -1.38 -0.77
C ALA A 101 2.31 -2.23 0.32
N PHE A 102 3.62 -2.44 0.21
CA PHE A 102 4.40 -3.21 1.18
C PHE A 102 4.36 -2.61 2.58
N PHE A 103 4.56 -1.29 2.70
CA PHE A 103 4.50 -0.57 3.97
C PHE A 103 3.13 -0.75 4.64
N CYS A 104 2.03 -0.61 3.89
CA CYS A 104 0.69 -0.76 4.45
C CYS A 104 0.40 -2.20 4.90
N VAL A 105 0.82 -3.20 4.11
CA VAL A 105 0.67 -4.62 4.50
C VAL A 105 1.47 -4.94 5.76
N MET A 106 2.72 -4.47 5.85
CA MET A 106 3.54 -4.69 7.05
C MET A 106 2.95 -3.99 8.27
N THR A 107 2.44 -2.78 8.08
CA THR A 107 1.76 -2.03 9.15
C THR A 107 0.53 -2.79 9.67
N LEU A 108 -0.27 -3.38 8.76
CA LEU A 108 -1.41 -4.22 9.11
C LEU A 108 -0.99 -5.48 9.89
N LEU A 109 0.04 -6.19 9.41
CA LEU A 109 0.58 -7.38 10.07
C LEU A 109 1.08 -7.05 11.48
N VAL A 110 1.86 -5.99 11.61
CA VAL A 110 2.43 -5.55 12.88
C VAL A 110 1.34 -5.15 13.87
N ALA A 111 0.36 -4.35 13.44
CA ALA A 111 -0.68 -3.82 14.32
C ALA A 111 -1.69 -4.87 14.77
N TYR A 112 -2.14 -5.76 13.88
CA TYR A 112 -3.24 -6.68 14.16
C TYR A 112 -2.80 -8.12 14.45
N PHE A 113 -1.65 -8.57 13.93
CA PHE A 113 -1.30 -9.99 13.95
C PHE A 113 -0.05 -10.32 14.78
N TYR A 114 0.85 -9.36 15.01
CA TYR A 114 2.14 -9.59 15.66
C TYR A 114 2.24 -8.95 17.05
N LEU A 115 2.20 -7.62 17.15
CA LEU A 115 2.46 -6.90 18.41
C LEU A 115 1.49 -7.23 19.55
N PRO A 116 0.17 -7.26 19.35
CA PRO A 116 -0.76 -7.57 20.43
C PRO A 116 -0.57 -8.99 20.98
N LYS A 117 -0.20 -9.94 20.13
CA LYS A 117 0.03 -11.33 20.54
C LYS A 117 1.28 -11.44 21.40
N ILE A 118 2.40 -10.87 20.95
CA ILE A 118 3.66 -10.91 21.70
C ILE A 118 3.51 -10.20 23.05
N ALA A 119 2.80 -9.08 23.10
CA ALA A 119 2.61 -8.32 24.33
C ALA A 119 1.81 -9.06 25.42
N ASN A 120 0.99 -10.06 25.04
CA ASN A 120 0.16 -10.84 25.96
C ASN A 120 0.57 -12.33 26.04
N MET A 121 1.72 -12.69 25.47
CA MET A 121 2.34 -14.03 25.61
C MET A 121 3.30 -14.13 26.82
N ALA A 122 3.56 -13.01 27.51
CA ALA A 122 4.32 -12.93 28.75
C ALA A 122 3.40 -13.07 29.96
#